data_AF-A0A8K0Y4T0-F1
#
_entry.id   AF-A0A8K0Y4T0-F1
#
_cell.length_a   1.000
_cell.length_b   1.000
_cell.length_c   1.000
_cell.angle_alpha   90.00
_cell.angle_beta   90.00
_cell.angle_gamma   90.00
#
_symmetry.space_group_name_H-M   'P 1'
#
loop_
_entity.id
_entity.type
_entity.pdbx_description
1 polymer ?
#
loop_
_entity_poly.entity_id
_entity_poly.type
_entity_poly.pdbx_seq_one_letter_code
_entity_poly.pdbx_strand_id
1 'polypeptide(L)'
;MINEPVKHVRDYANAGSDIITVHAEVCDESSFGEIHDILRSNEIGLGLAINPDTELPSWSEKFIPDLDQLIIMSVVPGKSGQKYIESTHEKTQRISKFLAERNFQGLIEADGGSRSIKRGIVLLGRC
;
A
#
# COMPACT_ATOMS: atom_id res chain seq x y z
N MET A 1 -9.50 -5.61 -5.65
CA MET A 1 -9.51 -4.40 -4.81
C MET A 1 -10.90 -4.27 -4.17
N ILE A 2 -10.94 -4.21 -2.83
CA ILE A 2 -12.15 -4.27 -1.98
C ILE A 2 -12.42 -2.94 -1.23
N ASN A 3 -13.71 -2.64 -0.98
CA ASN A 3 -14.18 -1.56 -0.12
C ASN A 3 -14.15 -1.96 1.37
N GLU A 4 -13.94 -1.00 2.28
CA GLU A 4 -13.96 -1.23 3.74
C GLU A 4 -12.96 -2.33 4.19
N PRO A 5 -11.66 -2.15 3.93
CA PRO A 5 -10.63 -3.19 4.14
C PRO A 5 -10.58 -3.74 5.58
N VAL A 6 -10.94 -2.92 6.58
CA VAL A 6 -11.03 -3.33 8.00
C VAL A 6 -11.91 -4.57 8.19
N LYS A 7 -12.99 -4.71 7.40
CA LYS A 7 -13.92 -5.84 7.53
C LYS A 7 -13.31 -7.17 7.07
N HIS A 8 -12.30 -7.11 6.20
CA HIS A 8 -11.74 -8.28 5.52
C HIS A 8 -10.32 -8.62 5.97
N VAL A 9 -9.61 -7.69 6.63
CA VAL A 9 -8.21 -7.86 7.02
C VAL A 9 -7.97 -9.15 7.83
N ARG A 10 -8.90 -9.50 8.74
CA ARG A 10 -8.81 -10.73 9.54
C ARG A 10 -8.94 -11.99 8.70
N ASP A 11 -9.79 -11.98 7.68
CA ASP A 11 -9.97 -13.12 6.79
C ASP A 11 -8.69 -13.39 5.98
N TYR A 12 -8.06 -12.33 5.47
CA TYR A 12 -6.79 -12.43 4.76
C TYR A 12 -5.64 -12.82 5.68
N ALA A 13 -5.65 -12.34 6.92
CA ALA A 13 -4.68 -12.73 7.93
C ALA A 13 -4.76 -14.23 8.23
N ASN A 14 -5.97 -14.72 8.51
CA ASN A 14 -6.23 -16.14 8.78
C ASN A 14 -5.95 -17.04 7.57
N ALA A 15 -6.04 -16.51 6.35
CA ALA A 15 -5.68 -17.22 5.13
C ALA A 15 -4.16 -17.41 4.95
N GLY A 16 -3.34 -16.82 5.82
CA GLY A 16 -1.88 -16.96 5.80
C GLY A 16 -1.18 -15.95 4.89
N SER A 17 -1.69 -14.72 4.80
CA SER A 17 -1.02 -13.65 4.05
C SER A 17 0.24 -13.18 4.79
N ASP A 18 1.36 -13.04 4.07
CA ASP A 18 2.61 -12.52 4.64
C ASP A 18 2.58 -10.99 4.80
N ILE A 19 1.98 -10.29 3.83
CA ILE A 19 1.82 -8.83 3.81
C ILE A 19 0.41 -8.50 3.30
N ILE A 20 -0.27 -7.58 4.00
CA ILE A 20 -1.54 -7.02 3.55
C ILE A 20 -1.36 -5.53 3.27
N THR A 21 -1.58 -5.15 2.02
CA THR A 21 -1.43 -3.78 1.51
C THR A 21 -2.79 -3.14 1.31
N VAL A 22 -2.97 -1.95 1.86
CA VAL A 22 -4.25 -1.22 1.81
C VAL A 22 -4.09 0.09 1.07
N HIS A 23 -5.03 0.39 0.19
CA HIS A 23 -5.10 1.66 -0.51
C HIS A 23 -5.52 2.81 0.41
N ALA A 24 -4.75 3.89 0.38
CA ALA A 24 -5.06 5.11 1.11
C ALA A 24 -6.43 5.72 0.73
N GLU A 25 -6.91 5.47 -0.50
CA GLU A 25 -8.16 6.04 -1.01
C GLU A 25 -9.42 5.45 -0.36
N VAL A 26 -9.30 4.33 0.35
CA VAL A 26 -10.42 3.63 1.00
C VAL A 26 -10.28 3.56 2.52
N CYS A 27 -9.31 4.29 3.06
CA CYS A 27 -8.99 4.34 4.48
C CYS A 27 -8.78 5.78 4.95
N ASP A 28 -8.98 5.95 6.25
CA ASP A 28 -8.60 7.13 7.02
C ASP A 28 -7.67 6.70 8.17
N GLU A 29 -7.26 7.66 8.97
CA GLU A 29 -6.37 7.42 10.11
C GLU A 29 -6.91 6.37 11.09
N SER A 30 -8.22 6.37 11.35
CA SER A 30 -8.85 5.49 12.32
C SER A 30 -8.92 4.06 11.81
N SER A 31 -9.42 3.88 10.59
CA SER A 31 -9.56 2.57 9.95
C SER A 31 -8.20 1.93 9.64
N PHE A 32 -7.22 2.73 9.20
CA PHE A 32 -5.85 2.25 9.00
C PHE A 32 -5.17 1.89 10.33
N GLY A 33 -5.43 2.65 11.41
CA GLY A 33 -4.97 2.31 12.75
C GLY A 33 -5.49 0.97 13.26
N GLU A 34 -6.78 0.69 13.08
CA GLU A 34 -7.36 -0.62 13.44
C GLU A 34 -6.71 -1.76 12.63
N ILE A 35 -6.51 -1.56 11.32
CA ILE A 35 -5.82 -2.54 10.47
C ILE A 35 -4.39 -2.77 10.96
N HIS A 36 -3.63 -1.71 11.24
CA HIS A 36 -2.27 -1.80 11.76
C HIS A 36 -2.23 -2.67 13.04
N ASP A 37 -3.13 -2.44 14.00
CA ASP A 37 -3.15 -3.19 15.26
C ASP A 37 -3.49 -4.67 15.03
N ILE A 38 -4.42 -4.95 14.12
CA ILE A 38 -4.78 -6.33 13.74
C ILE A 38 -3.56 -7.02 13.11
N LEU A 39 -2.91 -6.42 12.12
CA LEU A 39 -1.78 -7.04 11.42
C LEU A 39 -0.59 -7.27 12.35
N ARG A 40 -0.25 -6.28 13.18
CA ARG A 40 0.85 -6.39 14.15
C ARG A 40 0.62 -7.52 15.16
N SER A 41 -0.60 -7.68 15.65
CA SER A 41 -0.94 -8.77 16.59
C SER A 41 -0.92 -10.17 15.97
N ASN A 42 -0.94 -10.26 14.63
CA ASN A 42 -0.88 -11.51 13.88
C ASN A 42 0.48 -11.74 13.21
N GLU A 43 1.49 -10.89 13.48
CA GLU A 43 2.82 -10.95 12.86
C GLU A 43 2.79 -10.86 11.33
N ILE A 44 1.83 -10.12 10.79
CA ILE A 44 1.65 -9.90 9.36
C ILE A 44 2.18 -8.52 8.99
N GLY A 45 2.89 -8.43 7.87
CA GLY A 45 3.44 -7.17 7.39
C GLY A 45 2.37 -6.19 6.93
N LEU A 46 2.59 -4.91 7.21
CA LEU A 46 1.68 -3.81 6.88
C LEU A 46 2.14 -3.10 5.61
N GLY A 47 1.25 -3.07 4.61
CA GLY A 47 1.46 -2.33 3.38
C GLY A 47 0.50 -1.16 3.21
N LEU A 48 0.97 -0.09 2.58
CA LEU A 48 0.13 1.02 2.09
C LEU A 48 0.28 1.16 0.58
N ALA A 49 -0.81 1.44 -0.14
CA ALA A 49 -0.81 1.70 -1.57
C ALA A 49 -1.44 3.07 -1.88
N ILE A 50 -0.96 3.74 -2.92
CA ILE A 50 -1.52 5.00 -3.42
C ILE A 50 -1.65 4.98 -4.93
N ASN A 51 -2.78 5.45 -5.44
CA ASN A 51 -3.06 5.63 -6.86
C ASN A 51 -2.16 6.71 -7.48
N PRO A 52 -2.05 6.78 -8.83
CA PRO A 52 -1.19 7.76 -9.49
C PRO A 52 -1.46 9.20 -9.04
N ASP A 53 -2.74 9.57 -8.92
CA ASP A 53 -3.18 10.93 -8.61
C ASP A 53 -3.31 11.22 -7.09
N THR A 54 -3.04 10.22 -6.24
CA THR A 54 -3.20 10.36 -4.78
C THR A 54 -1.86 10.65 -4.11
N GLU A 55 -1.70 11.80 -3.48
CA GLU A 55 -0.52 12.06 -2.65
C GLU A 55 -0.53 11.21 -1.37
N LEU A 56 0.66 10.99 -0.81
CA LEU A 56 0.76 10.29 0.47
C LEU A 56 0.02 11.13 1.54
N PRO A 57 -1.01 10.59 2.20
CA PRO A 57 -1.84 11.38 3.09
C PRO A 57 -1.08 11.68 4.40
N SER A 58 -1.29 12.87 4.96
CA SER A 58 -0.60 13.31 6.18
C SER A 58 -0.82 12.38 7.38
N TRP A 59 -1.99 11.76 7.49
CA TRP A 59 -2.28 10.80 8.56
C TRP A 59 -1.39 9.56 8.50
N SER A 60 -0.84 9.21 7.32
CA SER A 60 0.01 8.03 7.17
C SER A 60 1.39 8.22 7.79
N GLU A 61 1.82 9.47 8.04
CA GLU A 61 3.18 9.78 8.47
C GLU A 61 3.59 9.06 9.76
N LYS A 62 2.66 8.93 10.71
CA LYS A 62 2.92 8.26 11.99
C LYS A 62 3.09 6.75 11.86
N PHE A 63 2.60 6.14 10.77
CA PHE A 63 2.69 4.71 10.53
C PHE A 63 3.91 4.32 9.69
N ILE A 64 4.58 5.29 9.04
CA ILE A 64 5.73 5.05 8.15
C ILE A 64 6.80 4.13 8.77
N PRO A 65 7.21 4.28 10.05
CA PRO A 65 8.23 3.42 10.63
C PRO A 65 7.82 1.93 10.74
N ASP A 66 6.51 1.66 10.79
CA ASP A 66 5.94 0.31 10.91
C ASP A 66 5.48 -0.24 9.55
N LEU A 67 5.64 0.49 8.43
CA LEU A 67 5.29 0.00 7.10
C LEU A 67 6.39 -0.93 6.56
N ASP A 68 5.99 -2.13 6.14
CA ASP A 68 6.86 -3.09 5.45
C ASP A 68 6.86 -2.87 3.93
N GLN A 69 5.83 -2.22 3.40
CA GLN A 69 5.68 -1.99 1.96
C GLN A 69 4.91 -0.69 1.67
N LEU A 70 5.41 0.09 0.71
CA LEU A 70 4.67 1.17 0.07
C LEU A 70 4.59 0.92 -1.44
N ILE A 71 3.36 0.83 -1.95
CA ILE A 71 3.09 0.67 -3.39
C ILE A 71 2.63 2.00 -3.99
N ILE A 72 3.32 2.44 -5.03
CA ILE A 72 2.92 3.59 -5.85
C ILE A 72 2.40 3.03 -7.17
N MET A 73 1.10 3.14 -7.39
CA MET A 73 0.50 2.65 -8.63
C MET A 73 1.04 3.45 -9.82
N SER A 74 1.47 2.76 -10.86
CA SER A 74 2.02 3.35 -12.08
C SER A 74 1.03 3.36 -13.26
N VAL A 75 -0.17 2.84 -13.01
CA VAL A 75 -1.35 2.88 -13.90
C VAL A 75 -2.59 3.13 -13.05
N VAL A 76 -3.69 3.54 -13.69
CA VAL A 76 -4.99 3.57 -13.01
C VAL A 76 -5.39 2.13 -12.70
N PRO A 77 -5.76 1.77 -11.47
CA PRO A 77 -6.10 0.39 -11.19
C PRO A 77 -7.32 -0.14 -11.96
N GLY A 78 -7.51 -1.45 -11.97
CA GLY A 78 -8.72 -2.09 -12.48
C GLY A 78 -8.69 -2.58 -13.93
N LYS A 79 -7.70 -2.19 -14.75
CA LYS A 79 -7.53 -2.74 -16.12
C LYS A 79 -6.09 -3.14 -16.43
N SER A 80 -5.91 -4.28 -17.10
CA SER A 80 -4.60 -4.74 -17.60
C SER A 80 -4.21 -4.06 -18.91
N GLY A 81 -2.91 -3.98 -19.21
CA GLY A 81 -2.40 -3.50 -20.51
C GLY A 81 -2.34 -1.98 -20.66
N GLN A 82 -2.52 -1.25 -19.57
CA GLN A 82 -2.39 0.19 -19.55
C GLN A 82 -0.92 0.62 -19.68
N LYS A 83 -0.72 1.79 -20.27
CA LYS A 83 0.61 2.40 -20.39
C LYS A 83 1.07 2.91 -19.03
N TYR A 84 2.35 2.74 -18.75
CA TYR A 84 3.02 3.35 -17.60
C TYR A 84 2.80 4.87 -17.60
N ILE A 85 2.46 5.43 -16.44
CA ILE A 85 2.25 6.86 -16.23
C ILE A 85 3.59 7.47 -15.76
N GLU A 86 4.30 8.15 -16.67
CA GLU A 86 5.65 8.68 -16.41
C GLU A 86 5.75 9.61 -15.19
N SER A 87 4.70 10.39 -14.89
CA SER A 87 4.68 11.27 -13.72
C SER A 87 4.78 10.51 -12.39
N THR A 88 4.44 9.21 -12.38
CA THR A 88 4.59 8.37 -11.19
C THR A 88 6.06 8.10 -10.84
N HIS A 89 6.98 8.24 -11.80
CA HIS A 89 8.42 8.16 -11.54
C HIS A 89 8.89 9.31 -10.65
N GLU A 90 8.56 10.55 -11.01
CA GLU A 90 8.94 11.74 -10.24
C GLU A 90 8.31 11.71 -8.84
N LYS A 91 7.04 11.29 -8.75
CA LYS A 91 6.34 11.06 -7.48
C LYS A 91 7.06 10.03 -6.61
N THR A 92 7.49 8.91 -7.20
CA THR A 92 8.24 7.86 -6.49
C THR A 92 9.55 8.39 -5.92
N GLN A 93 10.29 9.19 -6.70
CA GLN A 93 11.53 9.80 -6.22
C GLN A 93 11.29 10.76 -5.04
N ARG A 94 10.24 11.60 -5.13
CA ARG A 94 9.87 12.53 -4.05
C ARG A 94 9.50 11.78 -2.77
N ILE A 95 8.64 10.76 -2.88
CA ILE A 95 8.18 9.98 -1.74
C ILE A 95 9.34 9.18 -1.13
N SER A 96 10.22 8.59 -1.95
CA SER A 96 11.38 7.85 -1.45
C SER A 96 12.29 8.69 -0.56
N LYS A 97 12.55 9.95 -0.93
CA LYS A 97 13.32 10.90 -0.09
C LYS A 97 12.59 11.20 1.23
N PHE A 98 11.30 11.49 1.14
CA PHE A 98 10.46 11.78 2.29
C PHE A 98 10.40 10.62 3.31
N LEU A 99 10.36 9.38 2.82
CA LEU A 99 10.37 8.16 3.64
C LEU A 99 11.73 7.92 4.30
N ALA A 100 12.82 8.17 3.58
CA ALA A 100 14.17 8.01 4.12
C ALA A 100 14.41 8.91 5.35
N GLU A 101 13.85 10.13 5.33
CA GLU A 101 13.90 11.07 6.46
C GLU A 101 13.06 10.60 7.67
N ARG A 102 12.18 9.61 7.49
CA ARG A 102 11.23 9.10 8.50
C ARG A 102 11.49 7.65 8.89
N ASN A 103 12.71 7.17 8.71
CA ASN A 103 13.18 5.83 9.10
C ASN A 103 12.40 4.67 8.45
N PHE A 104 11.77 4.88 7.30
CA PHE A 104 11.16 3.78 6.55
C PHE A 104 12.22 2.72 6.18
N GLN A 105 11.96 1.45 6.55
CA GLN A 105 12.84 0.32 6.23
C GLN A 105 12.20 -0.68 5.25
N GLY A 106 10.94 -0.45 4.87
CA GLY A 106 10.19 -1.33 3.99
C GLY A 106 10.60 -1.25 2.52
N LEU A 107 9.82 -1.94 1.68
CA LEU A 107 9.99 -1.95 0.23
C LEU A 107 9.15 -0.85 -0.42
N ILE A 108 9.75 -0.09 -1.34
CA ILE A 108 9.01 0.78 -2.25
C ILE A 108 8.84 0.03 -3.56
N GLU A 109 7.60 -0.20 -3.97
CA GLU A 109 7.26 -0.93 -5.20
C GLU A 109 6.39 -0.07 -6.12
N ALA A 110 6.57 -0.26 -7.42
CA ALA A 110 5.70 0.31 -8.44
C ALA A 110 4.84 -0.80 -9.03
N ASP A 111 3.52 -0.66 -8.97
CA ASP A 111 2.57 -1.67 -9.49
C ASP A 111 1.81 -1.12 -10.70
N GLY A 112 1.91 -1.85 -11.82
CA GLY A 112 1.40 -1.45 -13.13
C GLY A 112 2.47 -1.39 -14.22
N GLY A 113 2.08 -1.65 -15.48
CA GLY A 113 2.92 -1.41 -16.66
C GLY A 113 4.10 -2.37 -16.90
N SER A 114 4.49 -3.23 -15.95
CA SER A 114 5.55 -4.23 -16.15
C SER A 114 5.33 -5.54 -15.37
N ARG A 115 6.04 -6.60 -15.78
CA ARG A 115 5.82 -7.99 -15.35
C ARG A 115 6.73 -8.31 -14.16
N SER A 116 6.26 -8.14 -12.93
CA SER A 116 6.87 -8.76 -11.76
C SER A 116 5.79 -9.31 -10.83
N ILE A 117 5.83 -10.61 -10.59
CA ILE A 117 4.92 -11.31 -9.69
C ILE A 117 5.77 -11.79 -8.52
N LYS A 118 5.64 -11.14 -7.36
CA LYS A 118 6.02 -11.77 -6.08
C LYS A 118 4.82 -12.52 -5.54
N ARG A 119 5.05 -13.71 -4.99
CA ARG A 119 4.02 -14.53 -4.33
C ARG A 119 3.76 -13.95 -2.93
N GLY A 120 2.49 -13.90 -2.50
CA GLY A 120 2.12 -13.65 -1.09
C GLY A 120 1.58 -12.26 -0.71
N ILE A 121 1.51 -11.30 -1.63
CA ILE A 121 1.02 -9.93 -1.34
C ILE A 121 -0.47 -9.81 -1.65
N VAL A 122 -1.26 -9.29 -0.71
CA VAL A 122 -2.69 -8.98 -0.91
C VAL A 122 -2.91 -7.47 -0.97
N LEU A 123 -3.45 -6.97 -2.09
CA LEU A 123 -3.80 -5.55 -2.31
C LEU A 123 -5.32 -5.30 -2.16
N LEU A 124 -5.70 -4.46 -1.18
CA LEU A 124 -7.08 -4.07 -0.86
C LEU A 124 -7.30 -2.58 -1.22
N GLY A 125 -8.42 -2.20 -1.88
CA GLY A 125 -8.62 -0.84 -2.42
C GLY A 125 -9.80 -0.67 -3.39
N ARG A 126 -9.98 0.48 -4.04
CA ARG A 126 -11.00 0.70 -5.10
C ARG A 126 -10.36 0.73 -6.49
N CYS A 127 -11.01 0.11 -7.48
CA CYS A 127 -10.68 0.27 -8.90
C CYS A 127 -11.15 1.63 -9.43
#